data_AF-A0A2D7TDN8-F1
#
_entry.id   AF-A0A2D7TDN8-F1
#
_cell.length_a   1.000
_cell.length_b   1.000
_cell.length_c   1.000
_cell.angle_alpha   90.00
_cell.angle_beta   90.00
_cell.angle_gamma   90.00
#
_symmetry.space_group_name_H-M   'P 1'
#
loop_
_entity.id
_entity.type
_entity.pdbx_description
1 polymer ?
#
loop_
_entity_poly.entity_id
_entity_poly.type
_entity_poly.pdbx_seq_one_letter_code
_entity_poly.pdbx_strand_id
1 'polypeptide(L)'
;MVKFIQDFFKDKNDEMNKLRFKRLILFMIFLSLLYGFIPTIFSFEKYYGLSRFIDQGYIVAYLGTKFELYIAIFMSFFSLTSLILIYFFVAIGKYFFLGYLLVNFVLLMFGGDIINYGFLYPIEWFKNVIEAYLIYLMFFGVNKKDFQIRKSD
;
A
#
# COMPACT_ATOMS: atom_id res chain seq x y z
N MET A 1 17.32 37.98 13.46
CA MET A 1 17.92 36.82 14.16
C MET A 1 16.88 35.76 14.54
N VAL A 2 15.80 36.13 15.26
CA VAL A 2 14.73 35.18 15.68
C VAL A 2 14.03 34.48 14.50
N LYS A 3 13.68 35.20 13.43
CA LYS A 3 13.02 34.64 12.24
C LYS A 3 13.88 33.60 11.50
N PHE A 4 15.18 33.90 11.34
CA PHE A 4 16.15 32.97 10.73
C PHE A 4 16.27 31.67 11.53
N ILE A 5 16.32 31.75 12.86
CA ILE A 5 16.38 30.57 13.73
C ILE A 5 15.08 29.74 13.60
N GLN A 6 13.92 30.38 13.57
CA GLN A 6 12.64 29.69 13.37
C GLN A 6 12.54 28.99 12.02
N ASP A 7 12.97 29.65 10.94
CA ASP A 7 12.97 29.08 9.59
C ASP A 7 13.94 27.89 9.48
N PHE A 8 15.12 27.98 10.09
CA PHE A 8 16.10 26.88 10.15
C PHE A 8 15.56 25.64 10.87
N PHE A 9 14.92 25.82 12.03
CA PHE A 9 14.33 24.69 12.77
C PHE A 9 13.14 24.06 12.04
N LYS A 10 12.35 24.87 11.33
CA LYS A 10 11.22 24.40 10.53
C LYS A 10 11.70 23.54 9.35
N ASP A 11 12.71 23.99 8.62
CA ASP A 11 13.26 23.26 7.47
C ASP A 11 13.83 21.90 7.89
N LYS A 12 14.60 21.88 8.98
CA LYS A 12 15.12 20.62 9.58
C LYS A 12 14.00 19.65 9.97
N ASN A 13 12.89 20.17 10.49
CA ASN A 13 11.75 19.35 10.87
C ASN A 13 11.04 18.78 9.64
N ASP A 14 10.88 19.58 8.58
CA ASP A 14 10.28 19.16 7.30
C ASP A 14 11.11 18.05 6.62
N GLU A 15 12.45 18.17 6.61
CA GLU A 15 13.34 17.10 6.13
C GLU A 15 13.19 15.81 6.95
N MET A 16 13.14 15.92 8.28
CA MET A 16 12.95 14.77 9.16
C MET A 16 11.60 14.09 8.93
N ASN A 17 10.54 14.86 8.68
CA ASN A 17 9.21 14.35 8.37
C ASN A 17 9.20 13.60 7.02
N LYS A 18 9.86 14.14 5.99
CA LYS A 18 10.03 13.45 4.70
C LYS A 18 10.80 12.14 4.84
N LEU A 19 11.86 12.13 5.65
CA LEU A 19 12.64 10.92 5.90
C LEU A 19 11.82 9.85 6.62
N ARG A 20 11.04 10.23 7.64
CA ARG A 20 10.12 9.32 8.33
C ARG A 20 9.07 8.75 7.38
N PHE A 21 8.50 9.57 6.50
CA PHE A 21 7.54 9.13 5.48
C PHE A 21 8.14 8.10 4.52
N LYS A 22 9.34 8.34 3.99
CA LYS A 22 10.06 7.37 3.13
C LYS A 22 10.34 6.06 3.86
N ARG A 23 10.76 6.13 5.14
CA ARG A 23 11.00 4.93 5.97
C ARG A 23 9.71 4.13 6.19
N LEU A 24 8.57 4.78 6.38
CA LEU A 24 7.27 4.11 6.50
C LEU A 24 6.91 3.35 5.21
N ILE A 25 7.14 3.95 4.05
CA ILE A 25 6.92 3.27 2.75
C ILE A 25 7.82 2.03 2.64
N LEU A 26 9.12 2.17 2.92
CA LEU A 26 10.06 1.03 2.86
C LEU A 26 9.68 -0.07 3.84
N PHE A 27 9.25 0.29 5.03
CA PHE A 27 8.80 -0.66 6.04
C PHE A 27 7.51 -1.38 5.62
N MET A 28 6.57 -0.69 4.99
CA MET A 28 5.38 -1.31 4.41
C MET A 28 5.73 -2.30 3.30
N ILE A 29 6.66 -1.94 2.40
CA ILE A 29 7.17 -2.86 1.36
C ILE A 29 7.81 -4.10 2.00
N PHE A 30 8.60 -3.91 3.05
CA PHE A 30 9.19 -5.00 3.81
C PHE A 30 8.12 -5.94 4.40
N LEU A 31 7.04 -5.40 5.00
CA LEU A 31 5.94 -6.21 5.52
C LEU A 31 5.22 -6.98 4.40
N SER A 32 4.99 -6.36 3.24
CA SER A 32 4.40 -7.03 2.08
C SER A 32 5.25 -8.20 1.57
N LEU A 33 6.57 -8.02 1.51
CA LEU A 33 7.49 -9.10 1.15
C LEU A 33 7.48 -10.22 2.18
N LEU A 34 7.53 -9.87 3.47
CA LEU A 34 7.49 -10.83 4.57
C LEU A 34 6.18 -11.64 4.54
N TYR A 35 5.04 -11.00 4.29
CA TYR A 35 3.75 -11.68 4.12
C TYR A 35 3.79 -12.70 2.97
N GLY A 36 4.41 -12.36 1.84
CA GLY A 36 4.54 -13.26 0.69
C GLY A 36 5.56 -14.40 0.88
N PHE A 37 6.67 -14.14 1.57
CA PHE A 37 7.75 -15.14 1.74
C PHE A 37 7.48 -16.17 2.82
N ILE A 38 6.78 -15.82 3.91
CA ILE A 38 6.55 -16.78 5.00
C ILE A 38 5.82 -18.05 4.49
N PRO A 39 4.74 -17.95 3.69
CA PRO A 39 4.10 -19.14 3.12
C PRO A 39 5.04 -20.06 2.35
N THR A 40 5.96 -19.48 1.57
CA THR A 40 6.94 -20.24 0.78
C THR A 40 7.96 -20.96 1.66
N ILE A 41 8.49 -20.30 2.70
CA ILE A 41 9.51 -20.88 3.60
C ILE A 41 8.95 -22.05 4.40
N PHE A 42 7.70 -21.94 4.88
CA PHE A 42 7.10 -22.94 5.76
C PHE A 42 6.23 -23.98 5.03
N SER A 43 6.27 -24.02 3.68
CA SER A 43 5.55 -25.00 2.85
C SER A 43 4.04 -25.04 3.14
N PHE A 44 3.46 -23.86 3.30
CA PHE A 44 2.05 -23.65 3.60
C PHE A 44 1.10 -23.95 2.42
N GLU A 45 1.63 -24.41 1.29
CA GLU A 45 0.88 -24.81 0.10
C GLU A 45 -0.10 -25.98 0.34
N LYS A 46 0.10 -26.78 1.40
CA LYS A 46 -0.75 -27.95 1.71
C LYS A 46 -2.22 -27.61 1.96
N TYR A 47 -2.55 -26.36 2.31
CA TYR A 47 -3.91 -25.90 2.61
C TYR A 47 -4.54 -25.06 1.49
N TYR A 48 -3.78 -24.71 0.43
CA TYR A 48 -4.33 -23.99 -0.73
C TYR A 48 -5.31 -24.84 -1.54
N GLY A 49 -5.25 -26.17 -1.44
CA GLY A 49 -6.26 -27.05 -2.03
C GLY A 49 -7.64 -26.90 -1.38
N LEU A 50 -7.70 -26.47 -0.11
CA LEU A 50 -8.96 -26.28 0.62
C LEU A 50 -9.74 -25.05 0.13
N SER A 51 -9.07 -23.98 -0.33
CA SER A 51 -9.75 -22.78 -0.81
C SER A 51 -10.61 -23.04 -2.05
N ARG A 52 -10.30 -24.07 -2.85
CA ARG A 52 -11.15 -24.50 -3.98
C ARG A 52 -12.53 -25.02 -3.55
N PHE A 53 -12.67 -25.44 -2.29
CA PHE A 53 -13.92 -25.91 -1.70
C PHE A 53 -14.65 -24.82 -0.89
N ILE A 54 -14.09 -23.61 -0.85
CA ILE A 54 -14.70 -22.40 -0.26
C ILE A 54 -15.17 -21.50 -1.42
N ASP A 55 -16.00 -20.49 -1.14
CA ASP A 55 -16.45 -19.49 -2.11
C ASP A 55 -15.26 -18.85 -2.85
N GLN A 56 -15.12 -19.19 -4.14
CA GLN A 56 -14.08 -18.71 -5.04
C GLN A 56 -14.35 -17.25 -5.50
N GLY A 57 -15.45 -16.66 -5.06
CA GLY A 57 -15.81 -15.28 -5.35
C GLY A 57 -16.42 -15.09 -6.73
N TYR A 58 -17.08 -13.94 -6.88
CA TYR A 58 -17.75 -13.55 -8.11
C TYR A 58 -16.78 -13.31 -9.28
N ILE A 59 -15.54 -12.87 -9.00
CA ILE A 59 -14.54 -12.65 -10.06
C ILE A 59 -14.25 -13.97 -10.78
N VAL A 60 -13.92 -15.03 -10.03
CA VAL A 60 -13.62 -16.34 -10.63
C VAL A 60 -14.88 -16.95 -11.24
N ALA A 61 -16.03 -16.84 -10.57
CA ALA A 61 -17.28 -17.41 -11.05
C ALA A 61 -17.75 -16.84 -12.40
N TYR A 62 -17.60 -15.53 -12.62
CA TYR A 62 -18.11 -14.87 -13.84
C TYR A 62 -17.04 -14.65 -14.92
N LEU A 63 -15.79 -14.39 -14.54
CA LEU A 63 -14.72 -14.01 -15.48
C LEU A 63 -13.66 -15.11 -15.67
N GLY A 64 -13.65 -16.10 -14.78
CA GLY A 64 -12.73 -17.23 -14.82
C GLY A 64 -11.34 -16.93 -14.26
N THR A 65 -10.60 -18.01 -13.97
CA THR A 65 -9.28 -17.97 -13.32
C THR A 65 -8.20 -17.24 -14.14
N LYS A 66 -8.30 -17.22 -15.46
CA LYS A 66 -7.37 -16.47 -16.32
C LYS A 66 -7.49 -14.96 -16.09
N PHE A 67 -8.71 -14.47 -15.85
CA PHE A 67 -8.95 -13.05 -15.66
C PHE A 67 -8.47 -12.58 -14.30
N GLU A 68 -8.62 -13.40 -13.26
CA GLU A 68 -8.04 -13.18 -11.94
C GLU A 68 -6.52 -12.92 -12.02
N LEU A 69 -5.80 -13.73 -12.83
CA LEU A 69 -4.37 -13.55 -13.03
C LEU A 69 -4.03 -12.23 -13.75
N TYR A 70 -4.82 -11.82 -14.75
CA TYR A 70 -4.63 -10.52 -15.40
C TYR A 70 -4.87 -9.34 -14.45
N ILE A 71 -5.91 -9.42 -13.60
CA ILE A 71 -6.17 -8.44 -12.55
C ILE A 71 -4.97 -8.38 -11.60
N ALA A 72 -4.48 -9.52 -11.12
CA ALA A 72 -3.37 -9.58 -10.16
C ALA A 72 -2.10 -8.95 -10.72
N ILE A 73 -1.76 -9.21 -11.99
CA ILE A 73 -0.63 -8.58 -12.68
C ILE A 73 -0.84 -7.07 -12.77
N PHE A 74 -2.01 -6.62 -13.24
CA PHE A 74 -2.32 -5.20 -13.35
C PHE A 74 -2.22 -4.49 -12.00
N MET A 75 -2.79 -5.07 -10.95
CA MET A 75 -2.76 -4.52 -9.59
C MET A 75 -1.35 -4.45 -9.02
N SER A 76 -0.50 -5.43 -9.34
CA SER A 76 0.91 -5.43 -8.94
C SER A 76 1.67 -4.24 -9.55
N PHE A 77 1.48 -3.99 -10.85
CA PHE A 77 2.06 -2.81 -11.51
C PHE A 77 1.48 -1.51 -10.96
N PHE A 78 0.17 -1.43 -10.79
CA PHE A 78 -0.49 -0.22 -10.28
C PHE A 78 -0.03 0.13 -8.86
N SER A 79 0.08 -0.88 -7.98
CA SER A 79 0.66 -0.74 -6.65
C SER A 79 2.08 -0.20 -6.73
N LEU A 80 2.97 -0.86 -7.48
CA LEU A 80 4.37 -0.46 -7.60
C LEU A 80 4.54 0.96 -8.14
N THR A 81 3.81 1.33 -9.19
CA THR A 81 3.81 2.70 -9.73
C THR A 81 3.36 3.70 -8.66
N SER A 82 2.28 3.41 -7.94
CA SER A 82 1.79 4.30 -6.89
C SER A 82 2.81 4.51 -5.77
N LEU A 83 3.50 3.45 -5.33
CA LEU A 83 4.53 3.50 -4.31
C LEU A 83 5.74 4.34 -4.73
N ILE A 84 6.19 4.17 -5.97
CA ILE A 84 7.30 4.96 -6.53
C ILE A 84 6.92 6.45 -6.54
N LEU A 85 5.71 6.78 -7.03
CA LEU A 85 5.26 8.17 -7.10
C LEU A 85 5.20 8.83 -5.71
N ILE A 86 4.68 8.14 -4.69
CA ILE A 86 4.62 8.71 -3.33
C ILE A 86 6.00 8.78 -2.68
N TYR A 87 6.90 7.84 -2.96
CA TYR A 87 8.27 7.85 -2.43
C TYR A 87 9.06 9.07 -2.90
N PHE A 88 8.87 9.47 -4.16
CA PHE A 88 9.48 10.67 -4.74
C PHE A 88 8.67 11.95 -4.53
N PHE A 89 7.59 11.91 -3.74
CA PHE A 89 6.73 13.07 -3.48
C PHE A 89 6.15 13.71 -4.76
N VAL A 90 5.83 12.90 -5.77
CA VAL A 90 5.16 13.39 -6.98
C VAL A 90 3.71 13.74 -6.62
N ALA A 91 3.26 14.96 -6.95
CA ALA A 91 1.97 15.49 -6.51
C ALA A 91 0.77 14.61 -6.89
N ILE A 92 0.78 13.98 -8.08
CA ILE A 92 -0.29 13.06 -8.52
C ILE A 92 -0.27 11.72 -7.78
N GLY A 93 0.87 11.35 -7.18
CA GLY A 93 1.11 10.05 -6.55
C GLY A 93 0.12 9.70 -5.45
N LYS A 94 -0.29 10.69 -4.64
CA LYS A 94 -1.29 10.46 -3.57
C LYS A 94 -2.64 9.98 -4.10
N TYR A 95 -3.03 10.40 -5.30
CA TYR A 95 -4.29 9.97 -5.92
C TYR A 95 -4.14 8.60 -6.58
N PHE A 96 -2.98 8.30 -7.18
CA PHE A 96 -2.66 6.96 -7.67
C PHE A 96 -2.69 5.94 -6.53
N PHE A 97 -2.08 6.26 -5.38
CA PHE A 97 -2.06 5.39 -4.21
C PHE A 97 -3.47 5.19 -3.62
N LEU A 98 -4.25 6.27 -3.50
CA LEU A 98 -5.65 6.15 -3.07
C LEU A 98 -6.49 5.31 -4.05
N GLY A 99 -6.33 5.55 -5.36
CA GLY A 99 -7.02 4.78 -6.40
C GLY A 99 -6.69 3.30 -6.35
N TYR A 100 -5.40 2.97 -6.16
CA TYR A 100 -4.96 1.59 -5.95
C TYR A 100 -5.67 0.95 -4.75
N LEU A 101 -5.71 1.62 -3.58
CA LEU A 101 -6.37 1.08 -2.40
C LEU A 101 -7.87 0.86 -2.61
N LEU A 102 -8.55 1.80 -3.28
CA LEU A 102 -9.98 1.68 -3.57
C LEU A 102 -10.28 0.52 -4.52
N VAL A 103 -9.50 0.39 -5.60
CA VAL A 103 -9.66 -0.73 -6.54
C VAL A 103 -9.34 -2.05 -5.83
N ASN A 104 -8.28 -2.10 -5.03
CA ASN A 104 -7.92 -3.29 -4.27
C ASN A 104 -9.02 -3.70 -3.28
N PHE A 105 -9.62 -2.73 -2.58
CA PHE A 105 -10.75 -2.98 -1.68
C PHE A 105 -11.94 -3.58 -2.42
N VAL A 106 -12.31 -3.02 -3.57
CA VAL A 106 -13.39 -3.55 -4.42
C VAL A 106 -13.06 -4.98 -4.85
N LEU A 107 -11.83 -5.24 -5.32
CA LEU A 107 -11.43 -6.59 -5.74
C LEU A 107 -11.49 -7.60 -4.58
N LEU A 108 -11.08 -7.22 -3.38
CA LEU A 108 -11.20 -8.08 -2.19
C LEU A 108 -12.66 -8.41 -1.86
N MET A 109 -13.59 -7.46 -2.01
CA MET A 109 -15.02 -7.71 -1.79
C MET A 109 -15.60 -8.76 -2.76
N PHE A 110 -15.06 -8.89 -3.97
CA PHE A 110 -15.54 -9.80 -5.01
C PHE A 110 -14.63 -11.02 -5.25
N GLY A 111 -13.49 -11.09 -4.56
CA GLY A 111 -12.43 -12.09 -4.76
C GLY A 111 -12.65 -13.42 -4.05
N GLY A 112 -13.73 -13.54 -3.27
CA GLY A 112 -14.02 -14.74 -2.49
C GLY A 112 -13.19 -14.83 -1.22
N ASP A 113 -13.29 -15.96 -0.53
CA ASP A 113 -12.61 -16.17 0.74
C ASP A 113 -11.18 -16.69 0.53
N ILE A 114 -10.25 -16.07 1.25
CA ILE A 114 -8.84 -16.47 1.26
C ILE A 114 -8.54 -17.10 2.62
N ILE A 115 -8.09 -18.36 2.61
CA ILE A 115 -7.59 -19.01 3.83
C ILE A 115 -6.17 -18.52 4.08
N ASN A 116 -6.02 -17.60 5.02
CA ASN A 116 -4.72 -17.18 5.52
C ASN A 116 -4.41 -17.83 6.87
N TYR A 117 -3.12 -18.00 7.15
CA TYR A 117 -2.66 -18.51 8.43
C TYR A 117 -2.85 -17.48 9.53
N GLY A 118 -3.20 -17.95 10.73
CA GLY A 118 -3.42 -17.12 11.92
C GLY A 118 -2.34 -16.06 12.17
N PHE A 119 -1.06 -16.44 12.00
CA PHE A 119 0.07 -15.53 12.23
C PHE A 119 0.28 -14.49 11.11
N LEU A 120 -0.30 -14.68 9.92
CA LEU A 120 -0.24 -13.72 8.82
C LEU A 120 -1.18 -12.53 9.03
N TYR A 121 -2.30 -12.74 9.74
CA TYR A 121 -3.29 -11.69 10.00
C TYR A 121 -2.71 -10.45 10.70
N PRO A 122 -1.87 -10.57 11.77
CA PRO A 122 -1.24 -9.40 12.36
C PRO A 122 -0.35 -8.61 11.40
N ILE A 123 0.38 -9.29 10.50
CA ILE A 123 1.26 -8.66 9.51
C ILE A 123 0.43 -7.89 8.50
N GLU A 124 -0.61 -8.51 7.97
CA GLU A 124 -1.54 -7.89 7.02
C GLU A 124 -2.27 -6.70 7.63
N TRP A 125 -2.77 -6.84 8.86
CA TRP A 125 -3.44 -5.76 9.58
C TRP A 125 -2.50 -4.57 9.79
N PHE A 126 -1.26 -4.82 10.21
CA PHE A 126 -0.30 -3.76 10.44
C PHE A 126 0.09 -3.06 9.14
N LYS A 127 0.21 -3.79 8.03
CA LYS A 127 0.39 -3.22 6.68
C LYS A 127 -0.78 -2.28 6.34
N ASN A 128 -2.01 -2.71 6.53
CA ASN A 128 -3.21 -1.91 6.22
C ASN A 128 -3.29 -0.64 7.08
N VAL A 129 -2.89 -0.72 8.36
CA VAL A 129 -2.78 0.47 9.23
C VAL A 129 -1.75 1.47 8.69
N ILE A 130 -0.61 0.98 8.21
CA ILE A 130 0.41 1.85 7.60
C ILE A 130 -0.11 2.49 6.31
N GLU A 131 -0.81 1.74 5.45
CA GLU A 131 -1.44 2.27 4.24
C GLU A 131 -2.41 3.42 4.57
N ALA A 132 -3.29 3.22 5.55
CA ALA A 132 -4.21 4.24 6.03
C ALA A 132 -3.48 5.46 6.62
N TYR A 133 -2.40 5.22 7.39
CA TYR A 133 -1.60 6.29 7.95
C TYR A 133 -0.86 7.11 6.88
N LEU A 134 -0.35 6.46 5.83
CA LEU A 134 0.24 7.15 4.67
C LEU A 134 -0.78 8.05 3.97
N ILE A 135 -2.02 7.57 3.76
CA ILE A 135 -3.13 8.41 3.24
C ILE A 135 -3.34 9.63 4.13
N TYR A 136 -3.44 9.44 5.44
CA TYR A 136 -3.60 10.55 6.37
C TYR A 136 -2.45 11.56 6.21
N LEU A 137 -1.20 11.13 6.20
CA LEU A 137 -0.03 12.01 6.07
C LEU A 137 -0.02 12.80 4.75
N MET A 138 -0.45 12.19 3.65
CA MET A 138 -0.46 12.83 2.31
C MET A 138 -1.62 13.82 2.10
N PHE A 139 -2.79 13.58 2.69
CA PHE A 139 -3.98 14.40 2.46
C PHE A 139 -4.24 15.42 3.56
N PHE A 140 -3.97 15.05 4.81
CA PHE A 140 -4.37 15.82 6.01
C PHE A 140 -3.21 16.11 6.96
N GLY A 141 -2.14 15.30 6.92
CA GLY A 141 -1.04 15.37 7.86
C GLY A 141 0.14 16.22 7.37
N VAL A 142 1.30 15.91 7.96
CA VAL A 142 2.51 16.74 7.89
C VAL A 142 3.09 16.83 6.48
N ASN A 143 2.92 15.79 5.66
CA ASN A 143 3.43 15.73 4.30
C ASN A 143 2.48 16.31 3.24
N LYS A 144 1.32 16.84 3.63
CA LYS A 144 0.32 17.38 2.69
C LYS A 144 0.90 18.39 1.69
N LYS A 145 1.78 19.27 2.18
CA LYS A 145 2.40 20.34 1.39
C LYS A 145 3.34 19.79 0.31
N ASP A 146 3.97 18.65 0.58
CA ASP A 146 4.89 18.02 -0.36
C ASP A 146 4.17 17.46 -1.60
N PHE A 147 2.87 17.20 -1.49
CA PHE A 147 2.03 16.69 -2.58
C PHE A 147 1.10 17.76 -3.20
N GLN A 148 1.39 19.05 -3.00
CA GLN A 148 0.67 20.12 -3.68
C GLN A 148 1.27 20.39 -5.05
N ILE A 149 0.42 20.58 -6.06
CA ILE A 149 0.85 21.06 -7.36
C ILE A 149 1.36 22.49 -7.14
N ARG A 150 2.66 22.71 -7.29
CA ARG A 150 3.20 24.07 -7.29
C ARG A 150 2.64 24.76 -8.53
N LYS A 151 1.90 25.85 -8.35
CA LYS A 151 1.62 26.75 -9.47
C LYS A 151 2.97 27.28 -9.94
N SER A 152 3.28 27.11 -11.22
CA SER A 152 4.36 27.87 -11.83
C SER A 152 3.92 29.33 -11.84
N ASP A 153 4.65 30.17 -11.11
CA ASP A 153 4.55 31.63 -11.25
C ASP A 153 5.07 32.04 -12.64
#